data_AF-A0A5N6DPZ2-F1
#
_entry.id   AF-A0A5N6DPZ2-F1
#
_cell.length_a   1.000
_cell.length_b   1.000
_cell.length_c   1.000
_cell.angle_alpha   90.00
_cell.angle_beta   90.00
_cell.angle_gamma   90.00
#
_symmetry.space_group_name_H-M   'P 1'
#
loop_
_entity.id
_entity.type
_entity.pdbx_description
1 polymer ?
#
loop_
_entity_poly.entity_id
_entity_poly.type
_entity_poly.pdbx_seq_one_letter_code
_entity_poly.pdbx_strand_id
1 'polypeptide(L)'
;MSNEWTNGFWAMPLCSVCCESCFCPCLTFGKTHERRKGNLEPESVNTACLCYTFGCITGLFPIILCIERGRIRNQYGIEGGVCGDFWGSACCTGNVLIQSELETIARSAPAAPPQPYQTVDAMRYDVPCLVVPTRATGAESSRARSGTRKAQRGSPDAREETKSTSSDAAISPSSNANESISSLSLWEFELLHHWIINVADSFDVSPGFHRAWRDQAITAATKHDFFMHMILIISALHLATTNSPKFTERHREFILNGCSDAMSAFQRAAQNVTDDNCEELRSFPFIVAVYGLALAQFDRIEKSEETVLDETIHIMNLIKANYILAQSTDPIIRSRSVKRWVEEEDILVEGENSSGHSDLIQAVNNLQIYIDISGDDEDVRTLNTRAATKITEPATYTLKPNLRPFVWPNLVEDEFLGLLTARNPMALVILAHYAVVLDQARSQWWCANWGARIVSVVRSCLPERFIPAIAYPLDTIRLI
;
A
#
# COMPACT_ATOMS: atom_id res chain seq x y z
N MET A 1 -22.11 27.99 6.22
CA MET A 1 -21.24 26.88 5.75
C MET A 1 -20.80 27.23 4.34
N SER A 2 -19.60 26.81 3.91
CA SER A 2 -19.12 27.07 2.56
C SER A 2 -20.05 26.45 1.51
N ASN A 3 -20.24 27.14 0.40
CA ASN A 3 -20.97 26.64 -0.77
C ASN A 3 -20.10 25.70 -1.64
N GLU A 4 -18.92 25.33 -1.17
CA GLU A 4 -17.98 24.43 -1.83
C GLU A 4 -17.85 23.13 -1.02
N TRP A 5 -17.41 22.05 -1.69
CA TRP A 5 -17.06 20.79 -1.03
C TRP A 5 -16.00 21.05 0.04
N THR A 6 -16.21 20.52 1.25
CA THR A 6 -15.32 20.74 2.40
C THR A 6 -13.97 20.05 2.20
N ASN A 7 -13.97 18.91 1.50
CA ASN A 7 -12.77 18.22 1.05
C ASN A 7 -12.61 18.43 -0.46
N GLY A 8 -11.40 18.79 -0.90
CA GLY A 8 -11.07 18.86 -2.32
C GLY A 8 -11.28 17.52 -3.01
N PHE A 9 -11.49 17.53 -4.33
CA PHE A 9 -11.69 16.30 -5.13
C PHE A 9 -10.51 15.31 -5.03
N TRP A 10 -9.34 15.81 -4.62
CA TRP A 10 -8.10 15.06 -4.40
C TRP A 10 -7.62 15.15 -2.94
N ALA A 11 -8.45 15.67 -2.03
CA ALA A 11 -8.10 15.66 -0.61
C ALA A 11 -8.24 14.23 -0.09
N MET A 12 -7.22 13.75 0.63
CA MET A 12 -7.18 12.43 1.25
C MET A 12 -7.34 12.54 2.77
N PRO A 13 -8.53 12.28 3.33
CA PRO A 13 -8.69 12.07 4.77
C PRO A 13 -8.82 10.59 5.12
N LEU A 14 -8.47 10.30 6.38
CA LEU A 14 -8.55 9.02 7.13
C LEU A 14 -8.56 7.71 6.33
N CYS A 15 -7.51 6.92 6.57
CA CYS A 15 -7.21 5.60 6.01
C CYS A 15 -8.41 4.65 5.82
N SER A 16 -9.41 4.65 6.71
CA SER A 16 -10.52 3.69 6.64
C SER A 16 -11.53 3.97 5.51
N VAL A 17 -11.88 5.24 5.26
CA VAL A 17 -12.87 5.60 4.23
C VAL A 17 -12.29 5.42 2.83
N CYS A 18 -11.01 5.76 2.65
CA CYS A 18 -10.29 5.54 1.40
C CYS A 18 -10.17 4.06 1.06
N CYS A 19 -9.71 3.22 2.00
CA CYS A 19 -9.62 1.78 1.79
C CYS A 19 -10.99 1.16 1.49
N GLU A 20 -12.03 1.52 2.24
CA GLU A 20 -13.38 0.99 2.00
C GLU A 20 -13.93 1.45 0.65
N SER A 21 -13.71 2.71 0.25
CA SER A 21 -14.20 3.22 -1.04
C SER A 21 -13.48 2.60 -2.24
N CYS A 22 -12.22 2.20 -2.08
CA CYS A 22 -11.42 1.59 -3.14
C CYS A 22 -11.71 0.09 -3.30
N PHE A 23 -11.83 -0.64 -2.19
CA PHE A 23 -11.99 -2.11 -2.22
C PHE A 23 -13.46 -2.54 -2.13
N CYS A 24 -14.31 -1.74 -1.49
CA CYS A 24 -15.73 -2.02 -1.25
C CYS A 24 -16.60 -0.78 -1.53
N PRO A 25 -16.57 -0.22 -2.76
CA PRO A 25 -17.27 1.03 -3.10
C PRO A 25 -18.78 0.99 -2.83
N CYS A 26 -19.39 -0.20 -2.89
CA CYS A 26 -20.80 -0.40 -2.55
C CYS A 26 -21.11 -0.21 -1.06
N LEU A 27 -20.20 -0.60 -0.16
CA LEU A 27 -20.36 -0.40 1.29
C LEU A 27 -20.27 1.09 1.62
N THR A 28 -19.27 1.79 1.08
CA THR A 28 -19.13 3.24 1.25
C THR A 28 -20.33 3.97 0.69
N PHE A 29 -20.82 3.59 -0.51
CA PHE A 29 -22.04 4.15 -1.06
C PHE A 29 -23.25 3.92 -0.15
N GLY A 30 -23.40 2.71 0.39
CA GLY A 30 -24.45 2.34 1.33
C GLY A 30 -24.41 3.17 2.62
N LYS A 31 -23.21 3.37 3.20
CA LYS A 31 -23.01 4.21 4.39
C LYS A 31 -23.29 5.67 4.11
N THR A 32 -22.80 6.19 2.99
CA THR A 32 -23.05 7.57 2.54
C THR A 32 -24.56 7.83 2.41
N HIS A 33 -25.28 6.89 1.81
CA HIS A 33 -26.71 7.00 1.60
C HIS A 33 -27.53 7.03 2.90
N GLU A 34 -27.20 6.16 3.85
CA GLU A 34 -27.87 6.09 5.15
C GLU A 34 -27.51 7.29 6.04
N ARG A 35 -26.25 7.72 6.02
CA ARG A 35 -25.81 8.91 6.75
C ARG A 35 -26.48 10.18 6.24
N ARG A 36 -26.65 10.31 4.92
CA ARG A 36 -27.42 11.40 4.31
C ARG A 36 -28.90 11.41 4.75
N LYS A 37 -29.49 10.25 5.04
CA LYS A 37 -30.85 10.13 5.59
C LYS A 37 -30.94 10.39 7.10
N GLY A 38 -29.83 10.63 7.77
CA GLY A 38 -29.77 10.97 9.19
C GLY A 38 -29.34 9.82 10.11
N ASN A 39 -28.94 8.66 9.57
CA ASN A 39 -28.40 7.57 10.39
C ASN A 39 -26.89 7.77 10.61
N LEU A 40 -26.49 8.14 11.83
CA LEU A 40 -25.09 8.46 12.16
C LEU A 40 -24.17 7.22 12.25
N GLU A 41 -24.74 6.04 12.54
CA GLU A 41 -24.07 4.74 12.60
C GLU A 41 -24.67 3.75 11.58
N PRO A 42 -24.34 3.92 10.29
CA PRO A 42 -24.93 3.11 9.23
C PRO A 42 -24.36 1.68 9.20
N GLU A 43 -25.23 0.70 9.00
CA GLU A 43 -24.83 -0.68 8.67
C GLU A 43 -24.13 -0.72 7.31
N SER A 44 -23.01 -1.45 7.24
CA SER A 44 -22.17 -1.52 6.03
C SER A 44 -22.90 -2.16 4.84
N VAL A 45 -23.75 -3.15 5.08
CA VAL A 45 -24.51 -3.85 4.03
C VAL A 45 -25.99 -3.50 4.16
N ASN A 46 -26.51 -2.73 3.20
CA ASN A 46 -27.90 -2.29 3.18
C ASN A 46 -28.46 -2.27 1.74
N THR A 47 -29.73 -1.93 1.58
CA THR A 47 -30.39 -1.91 0.26
C THR A 47 -29.69 -0.97 -0.73
N ALA A 48 -29.14 0.16 -0.29
CA ALA A 48 -28.42 1.08 -1.17
C ALA A 48 -27.07 0.51 -1.63
N CYS A 49 -26.37 -0.23 -0.75
CA CYS A 49 -25.20 -1.02 -1.12
C CYS A 49 -25.54 -2.07 -2.19
N LEU A 50 -26.62 -2.83 -2.03
CA LEU A 50 -27.06 -3.83 -3.01
C LEU A 50 -27.44 -3.18 -4.36
N CYS A 51 -28.14 -2.04 -4.34
CA CYS A 51 -28.46 -1.27 -5.54
C CYS A 51 -27.20 -0.78 -6.26
N TYR A 52 -26.19 -0.30 -5.52
CA TYR A 52 -24.92 0.12 -6.10
C TYR A 52 -24.15 -1.06 -6.70
N THR A 53 -24.14 -2.21 -6.00
CA THR A 53 -23.54 -3.46 -6.48
C THR A 53 -24.17 -3.91 -7.81
N PHE A 54 -25.50 -3.88 -7.89
CA PHE A 54 -26.21 -4.16 -9.15
C PHE A 54 -25.86 -3.15 -10.26
N GLY A 55 -25.69 -1.87 -9.90
CA GLY A 55 -25.19 -0.84 -10.80
C GLY A 55 -23.78 -1.12 -11.32
N CYS A 56 -22.88 -1.64 -10.49
CA CYS A 56 -21.53 -2.03 -10.91
C CYS A 56 -21.58 -3.20 -11.91
N ILE A 57 -22.42 -4.22 -11.64
CA ILE A 57 -22.59 -5.39 -12.53
C ILE A 57 -23.15 -4.99 -13.90
N THR A 58 -24.09 -4.03 -13.92
CA THR A 58 -24.77 -3.59 -15.16
C THR A 58 -24.11 -2.41 -15.86
N GLY A 59 -23.01 -1.87 -15.31
CA GLY A 59 -22.34 -0.67 -15.82
C GLY A 59 -23.09 0.66 -15.57
N LEU A 60 -24.17 0.64 -14.79
CA LEU A 60 -25.00 1.82 -14.45
C LEU A 60 -24.51 2.57 -13.21
N PHE A 61 -23.45 2.10 -12.53
CA PHE A 61 -22.93 2.72 -11.32
C PHE A 61 -22.59 4.23 -11.45
N PRO A 62 -22.12 4.78 -12.59
CA PRO A 62 -21.86 6.21 -12.69
C PRO A 62 -23.14 7.05 -12.59
N ILE A 63 -24.26 6.52 -13.10
CA ILE A 63 -25.57 7.18 -13.05
C ILE A 63 -26.08 7.16 -11.61
N ILE A 64 -25.97 6.02 -10.93
CA ILE A 64 -26.40 5.87 -9.53
C ILE A 64 -25.58 6.81 -8.62
N LEU A 65 -24.26 6.85 -8.80
CA LEU A 65 -23.37 7.72 -8.04
C LEU A 65 -23.61 9.20 -8.34
N CYS A 66 -23.84 9.56 -9.61
CA CYS A 66 -24.17 10.92 -10.02
C CYS A 66 -25.48 11.41 -9.36
N ILE A 67 -26.50 10.56 -9.29
CA ILE A 67 -27.77 10.90 -8.65
C ILE A 67 -27.55 11.16 -7.15
N GLU A 68 -26.79 10.30 -6.48
CA GLU A 68 -26.55 10.45 -5.05
C GLU A 68 -25.68 11.67 -4.73
N ARG A 69 -24.63 11.91 -5.54
CA ARG A 69 -23.80 13.12 -5.45
C ARG A 69 -24.63 14.40 -5.68
N GLY A 70 -25.53 14.38 -6.66
CA GLY A 70 -26.47 15.48 -6.90
C GLY A 70 -27.43 15.72 -5.73
N ARG A 71 -27.87 14.65 -5.05
CA ARG A 71 -28.70 14.75 -3.83
C ARG A 71 -27.93 15.36 -2.66
N ILE A 72 -26.69 14.95 -2.44
CA ILE A 72 -25.79 15.54 -1.43
C ILE A 72 -25.60 17.04 -1.71
N ARG A 73 -25.31 17.38 -2.97
CA ARG A 73 -25.13 18.76 -3.40
C ARG A 73 -26.37 19.63 -3.13
N ASN A 74 -27.55 19.14 -3.50
CA ASN A 74 -28.82 19.84 -3.27
C ASN A 74 -29.17 19.94 -1.77
N GLN A 75 -28.87 18.91 -0.98
CA GLN A 75 -29.17 18.86 0.45
C GLN A 75 -28.31 19.83 1.26
N TYR A 76 -27.04 20.00 0.89
CA TYR A 76 -26.10 20.85 1.60
C TYR A 76 -25.79 22.20 0.93
N GLY A 77 -26.44 22.51 -0.19
CA GLY A 77 -26.28 23.79 -0.90
C GLY A 77 -24.91 23.98 -1.55
N ILE A 78 -24.30 22.90 -2.06
CA ILE A 78 -22.97 22.94 -2.68
C ILE A 78 -23.08 23.36 -4.17
N GLU A 79 -22.16 24.18 -4.66
CA GLU A 79 -22.09 24.60 -6.06
C GLU A 79 -21.59 23.47 -6.97
N GLY A 80 -22.18 23.37 -8.16
CA GLY A 80 -21.87 22.32 -9.13
C GLY A 80 -23.01 22.08 -10.11
N GLY A 81 -22.83 21.13 -11.02
CA GLY A 81 -23.82 20.83 -12.05
C GLY A 81 -23.82 19.35 -12.41
N VAL A 82 -24.94 18.87 -12.95
CA VAL A 82 -25.17 17.46 -13.29
C VAL A 82 -24.08 16.92 -14.22
N CYS A 83 -23.56 17.73 -15.15
CA CYS A 83 -22.48 17.35 -16.04
C CYS A 83 -21.17 17.03 -15.26
N GLY A 84 -20.80 17.88 -14.29
CA GLY A 84 -19.63 17.65 -13.44
C GLY A 84 -19.82 16.47 -12.48
N ASP A 85 -21.03 16.31 -11.94
CA ASP A 85 -21.38 15.18 -11.08
C ASP A 85 -21.32 13.84 -11.85
N PHE A 86 -21.76 13.83 -13.12
CA PHE A 86 -21.70 12.66 -13.99
C PHE A 86 -20.27 12.28 -14.37
N TRP A 87 -19.48 13.22 -14.90
CA TRP A 87 -18.11 12.94 -15.33
C TRP A 87 -17.18 12.63 -14.15
N GLY A 88 -17.38 13.28 -13.00
CA GLY A 88 -16.71 12.89 -11.76
C GLY A 88 -17.04 11.46 -11.36
N SER A 89 -18.32 11.07 -11.43
CA SER A 89 -18.78 9.72 -11.06
C SER A 89 -18.31 8.64 -12.03
N ALA A 90 -18.21 8.97 -13.33
CA ALA A 90 -17.82 8.04 -14.38
C ALA A 90 -16.30 7.85 -14.52
N CYS A 91 -15.53 8.92 -14.38
CA CYS A 91 -14.07 8.89 -14.61
C CYS A 91 -13.25 8.81 -13.32
N CYS A 92 -13.84 9.15 -12.16
CA CYS A 92 -13.15 9.31 -10.89
C CYS A 92 -14.00 8.78 -9.72
N THR A 93 -14.59 7.59 -9.88
CA THR A 93 -15.59 7.00 -8.99
C THR A 93 -15.12 6.89 -7.54
N GLY A 94 -13.90 6.43 -7.31
CA GLY A 94 -13.33 6.29 -5.96
C GLY A 94 -13.22 7.63 -5.23
N ASN A 95 -12.69 8.65 -5.91
CA ASN A 95 -12.57 10.00 -5.35
C ASN A 95 -13.93 10.63 -5.06
N VAL A 96 -14.92 10.40 -5.93
CA VAL A 96 -16.28 10.88 -5.71
C VAL A 96 -16.93 10.22 -4.51
N LEU A 97 -16.76 8.91 -4.33
CA LEU A 97 -17.31 8.17 -3.18
C LEU A 97 -16.69 8.66 -1.87
N ILE A 98 -15.35 8.76 -1.83
CA ILE A 98 -14.60 9.26 -0.68
C ILE A 98 -15.08 10.67 -0.32
N GLN A 99 -15.05 11.59 -1.30
CA GLN A 99 -15.47 12.97 -1.09
C GLN A 99 -16.92 13.08 -0.61
N SER A 100 -17.82 12.23 -1.15
CA SER A 100 -19.24 12.22 -0.77
C SER A 100 -19.45 11.75 0.66
N GLU A 101 -18.76 10.69 1.09
CA GLU A 101 -18.84 10.15 2.45
C GLU A 101 -18.24 11.11 3.49
N LEU A 102 -17.12 11.74 3.18
CA LEU A 102 -16.50 12.70 4.09
C LEU A 102 -17.35 13.96 4.26
N GLU A 103 -18.01 14.39 3.18
CA GLU A 103 -18.91 15.54 3.22
C GLU A 103 -20.14 15.25 4.08
N THR A 104 -20.73 14.06 3.94
CA THR A 104 -21.85 13.65 4.79
C THR A 104 -21.41 13.49 6.23
N ILE A 105 -20.22 12.94 6.53
CA ILE A 105 -19.68 12.89 7.91
C ILE A 105 -19.52 14.30 8.48
N ALA A 106 -18.85 15.20 7.75
CA ALA A 106 -18.55 16.56 8.23
C ALA A 106 -19.82 17.39 8.48
N ARG A 107 -20.84 17.26 7.62
CA ARG A 107 -22.08 18.04 7.69
C ARG A 107 -23.21 17.38 8.49
N SER A 108 -23.07 16.10 8.84
CA SER A 108 -24.01 15.40 9.75
C SER A 108 -23.62 15.53 11.23
N ALA A 109 -22.43 16.07 11.53
CA ALA A 109 -22.04 16.42 12.89
C ALA A 109 -22.83 17.65 13.40
N PRO A 110 -23.35 17.65 14.64
CA PRO A 110 -24.10 18.79 15.19
C PRO A 110 -23.23 20.07 15.31
N ALA A 111 -23.80 21.23 14.98
CA ALA A 111 -23.14 22.53 14.93
C ALA A 111 -22.76 23.11 16.33
N ALA A 112 -21.51 23.60 16.46
CA ALA A 112 -20.89 24.29 17.63
C ALA A 112 -21.07 25.85 17.56
N PRO A 113 -20.59 26.79 18.45
CA PRO A 113 -19.15 27.00 18.83
C PRO A 113 -18.87 27.85 20.15
N PRO A 114 -17.67 28.43 20.43
CA PRO A 114 -17.03 29.53 19.65
C PRO A 114 -15.55 29.31 19.23
N GLN A 115 -15.32 29.40 17.91
CA GLN A 115 -14.42 30.27 17.11
C GLN A 115 -12.89 30.47 17.44
N PRO A 116 -12.10 30.84 16.41
CA PRO A 116 -10.70 30.48 16.19
C PRO A 116 -9.71 31.57 16.63
N TYR A 117 -8.43 31.22 16.75
CA TYR A 117 -7.36 32.22 16.79
C TYR A 117 -6.69 32.31 15.41
N GLN A 118 -7.01 33.39 14.68
CA GLN A 118 -6.09 33.96 13.71
C GLN A 118 -4.95 34.64 14.46
N THR A 119 -3.76 34.55 13.88
CA THR A 119 -2.52 35.20 14.29
C THR A 119 -2.71 36.70 14.59
N VAL A 120 -2.31 37.11 15.80
CA VAL A 120 -1.92 38.50 16.08
C VAL A 120 -0.45 38.45 16.50
N ASP A 121 0.35 39.35 15.94
CA ASP A 121 1.78 39.50 16.19
C ASP A 121 2.16 39.47 17.68
N ALA A 122 3.26 38.78 17.93
CA ALA A 122 4.20 38.90 19.06
C ALA A 122 3.64 38.97 20.50
N MET A 123 3.84 37.88 21.25
CA MET A 123 4.35 37.99 22.63
C MET A 123 5.17 36.76 23.03
N ARG A 124 6.47 37.00 23.19
CA ARG A 124 7.49 36.10 23.72
C ARG A 124 7.23 35.91 25.22
N TYR A 125 6.96 34.69 25.66
CA TYR A 125 7.03 34.33 27.08
C TYR A 125 7.98 33.14 27.23
N ASP A 126 9.16 33.43 27.78
CA ASP A 126 10.11 32.44 28.27
C ASP A 126 9.44 31.67 29.43
N VAL A 127 9.39 30.34 29.31
CA VAL A 127 9.12 29.45 30.45
C VAL A 127 10.40 28.66 30.75
N PRO A 128 10.91 28.72 31.99
CA PRO A 128 12.27 28.31 32.34
C PRO A 128 12.44 26.79 32.36
N CYS A 129 13.60 26.34 31.85
CA CYS A 129 14.09 24.97 32.00
C CYS A 129 14.25 24.61 33.49
N LEU A 130 13.56 23.55 33.93
CA LEU A 130 13.90 22.83 35.16
C LEU A 130 15.08 21.90 34.89
N VAL A 131 16.27 22.36 35.25
CA VAL A 131 17.51 21.56 35.24
C VAL A 131 17.57 20.72 36.52
N VAL A 132 17.75 19.41 36.36
CA VAL A 132 18.11 18.49 37.46
C VAL A 132 19.58 18.72 37.82
N PRO A 133 19.94 18.96 39.10
CA PRO A 133 21.30 19.34 39.47
C PRO A 133 22.22 18.12 39.55
N THR A 134 23.24 18.08 38.69
CA THR A 134 24.46 17.29 38.91
C THR A 134 25.49 18.15 39.62
N ARG A 135 25.95 17.65 40.76
CA ARG A 135 26.86 18.32 41.71
C ARG A 135 28.29 18.31 41.16
N ALA A 136 28.88 19.47 40.92
CA ALA A 136 30.34 19.65 40.92
C ALA A 136 30.71 21.11 41.25
N THR A 137 31.82 21.24 41.93
CA THR A 137 32.31 22.35 42.76
C THR A 137 33.08 23.42 41.99
N GLY A 138 32.88 24.70 42.38
CA GLY A 138 33.99 25.62 42.70
C GLY A 138 34.38 26.75 41.72
N ALA A 139 34.24 27.99 42.23
CA ALA A 139 35.01 29.24 41.99
C ALA A 139 34.81 30.02 40.66
N GLU A 140 34.11 31.17 40.67
CA GLU A 140 34.61 32.58 40.78
C GLU A 140 35.25 33.12 39.46
N SER A 141 35.11 34.36 38.98
CA SER A 141 34.37 35.59 39.30
C SER A 141 34.66 36.62 38.17
N SER A 142 33.72 37.57 37.98
CA SER A 142 33.93 38.99 37.58
C SER A 142 33.67 39.49 36.12
N ARG A 143 32.63 40.35 36.03
CA ARG A 143 32.52 41.75 35.49
C ARG A 143 33.05 42.06 34.06
N ALA A 144 32.56 43.04 33.29
CA ALA A 144 31.40 43.95 33.23
C ALA A 144 31.61 44.91 32.02
N ARG A 145 30.56 45.70 31.68
CA ARG A 145 30.51 46.95 30.88
C ARG A 145 30.52 46.79 29.35
N SER A 146 29.70 47.46 28.53
CA SER A 146 28.90 48.70 28.52
C SER A 146 29.39 49.57 27.35
N GLY A 147 28.48 50.03 26.49
CA GLY A 147 28.79 51.05 25.49
C GLY A 147 27.63 51.27 24.51
N THR A 148 26.86 52.33 24.74
CA THR A 148 25.72 52.78 23.93
C THR A 148 26.10 53.98 23.05
N ARG A 149 25.35 54.17 21.93
CA ARG A 149 24.66 55.41 21.46
C ARG A 149 24.88 55.81 19.98
N LYS A 150 23.72 55.93 19.30
CA LYS A 150 23.16 57.04 18.45
C LYS A 150 23.98 57.55 17.23
N ALA A 151 23.42 58.17 16.19
CA ALA A 151 22.12 58.28 15.50
C ALA A 151 22.26 59.44 14.47
N GLN A 152 21.42 59.45 13.42
CA GLN A 152 21.05 60.58 12.53
C GLN A 152 22.09 61.09 11.51
N ARG A 153 21.75 61.68 10.35
CA ARG A 153 20.59 61.79 9.41
C ARG A 153 21.08 62.77 8.32
N GLY A 154 20.66 62.65 7.04
CA GLY A 154 20.85 63.74 6.06
C GLY A 154 20.71 63.32 4.59
N SER A 155 19.80 63.98 3.88
CA SER A 155 19.51 63.98 2.42
C SER A 155 19.37 65.47 2.02
N PRO A 156 19.07 65.88 0.77
CA PRO A 156 19.33 65.37 -0.59
C PRO A 156 19.95 66.47 -1.51
N ASP A 157 20.24 66.21 -2.80
CA ASP A 157 19.82 67.07 -3.93
C ASP A 157 20.20 66.55 -5.34
N ALA A 158 19.41 66.97 -6.33
CA ALA A 158 19.26 66.47 -7.69
C ALA A 158 20.13 67.15 -8.77
N ARG A 159 20.21 66.54 -9.97
CA ARG A 159 20.29 67.21 -11.28
C ARG A 159 19.87 66.30 -12.45
N GLU A 160 18.99 66.84 -13.30
CA GLU A 160 18.48 66.30 -14.58
C GLU A 160 19.48 66.47 -15.73
N GLU A 161 19.41 65.60 -16.75
CA GLU A 161 19.49 66.00 -18.17
C GLU A 161 18.88 64.91 -19.10
N THR A 162 18.57 65.32 -20.34
CA THR A 162 17.39 64.97 -21.14
C THR A 162 17.51 63.86 -22.20
N LYS A 163 16.36 63.20 -22.41
CA LYS A 163 15.82 62.40 -23.54
C LYS A 163 16.50 62.39 -24.92
N SER A 164 16.56 61.20 -25.52
CA SER A 164 16.15 60.94 -26.91
C SER A 164 15.50 59.54 -27.05
N THR A 165 14.44 59.47 -27.86
CA THR A 165 13.58 58.31 -28.11
C THR A 165 13.88 57.66 -29.46
N SER A 166 14.00 56.34 -29.52
CA SER A 166 13.43 55.51 -30.60
C SER A 166 13.30 54.05 -30.14
N SER A 167 12.12 53.49 -30.37
CA SER A 167 11.71 52.10 -30.15
C SER A 167 12.58 51.09 -30.91
N ASP A 168 12.84 49.92 -30.31
CA ASP A 168 12.39 48.62 -30.86
C ASP A 168 12.82 47.43 -29.99
N ALA A 169 11.85 46.51 -29.80
CA ALA A 169 11.95 45.12 -29.34
C ALA A 169 12.57 44.83 -27.95
N ALA A 170 11.76 44.99 -26.90
CA ALA A 170 11.95 44.24 -25.66
C ALA A 170 11.56 42.76 -25.89
N ILE A 171 12.57 41.89 -26.00
CA ILE A 171 12.38 40.45 -25.79
C ILE A 171 12.15 40.27 -24.29
N SER A 172 10.89 40.20 -23.89
CA SER A 172 10.52 39.68 -22.57
C SER A 172 11.06 38.25 -22.46
N PRO A 173 11.80 37.88 -21.40
CA PRO A 173 12.06 36.47 -21.15
C PRO A 173 10.71 35.82 -20.92
N SER A 174 10.33 34.91 -21.82
CA SER A 174 9.22 34.00 -21.58
C SER A 174 9.44 33.38 -20.21
N SER A 175 8.46 33.55 -19.33
CA SER A 175 8.35 32.81 -18.08
C SER A 175 8.29 31.33 -18.43
N ASN A 176 9.45 30.70 -18.56
CA ASN A 176 9.54 29.25 -18.62
C ASN A 176 8.94 28.72 -17.33
N ALA A 177 7.98 27.82 -17.49
CA ALA A 177 7.38 27.08 -16.41
C ALA A 177 8.49 26.57 -15.48
N ASN A 178 8.33 26.82 -14.18
CA ASN A 178 9.10 26.13 -13.15
C ASN A 178 8.83 24.62 -13.31
N GLU A 179 9.63 23.91 -14.10
CA GLU A 179 9.85 22.49 -13.90
C GLU A 179 10.51 22.38 -12.53
N SER A 180 9.72 22.05 -11.50
CA SER A 180 10.26 21.72 -10.20
C SER A 180 11.14 20.50 -10.38
N ILE A 181 12.46 20.68 -10.34
CA ILE A 181 13.42 19.58 -10.33
C ILE A 181 13.05 18.72 -9.11
N SER A 182 12.56 17.51 -9.36
CA SER A 182 12.29 16.54 -8.30
C SER A 182 13.63 16.18 -7.65
N SER A 183 13.81 16.58 -6.40
CA SER A 183 15.06 16.39 -5.67
C SER A 183 14.89 15.38 -4.54
N LEU A 184 15.67 14.29 -4.57
CA LEU A 184 15.74 13.34 -3.47
C LEU A 184 16.39 14.01 -2.26
N SER A 185 15.75 13.96 -1.10
CA SER A 185 16.33 14.45 0.15
C SER A 185 17.48 13.55 0.61
N LEU A 186 18.38 14.08 1.46
CA LEU A 186 19.48 13.28 2.01
C LEU A 186 18.98 12.06 2.82
N TRP A 187 17.85 12.20 3.52
CA TRP A 187 17.24 11.11 4.27
C TRP A 187 16.70 10.00 3.35
N GLU A 188 16.07 10.36 2.23
CA GLU A 188 15.66 9.37 1.22
C GLU A 188 16.87 8.74 0.54
N PHE A 189 17.94 9.50 0.31
CA PHE A 189 19.21 8.95 -0.19
C PHE A 189 19.82 7.93 0.78
N GLU A 190 19.73 8.15 2.10
CA GLU A 190 20.17 7.15 3.09
C GLU A 190 19.38 5.84 2.99
N LEU A 191 18.06 5.92 2.77
CA LEU A 191 17.22 4.74 2.54
C LEU A 191 17.55 4.06 1.21
N LEU A 192 17.75 4.82 0.14
CA LEU A 192 18.17 4.31 -1.17
C LEU A 192 19.54 3.63 -1.09
N HIS A 193 20.49 4.22 -0.36
CA HIS A 193 21.77 3.61 -0.10
C HIS A 193 21.61 2.32 0.72
N HIS A 194 20.76 2.32 1.76
CA HIS A 194 20.44 1.13 2.54
C HIS A 194 19.87 0.00 1.68
N TRP A 195 19.02 0.33 0.69
CA TRP A 195 18.57 -0.65 -0.32
C TRP A 195 19.73 -1.32 -1.02
N ILE A 196 20.62 -0.51 -1.60
CA ILE A 196 21.73 -0.96 -2.46
C ILE A 196 22.70 -1.89 -1.72
N ILE A 197 23.02 -1.57 -0.46
CA ILE A 197 24.06 -2.29 0.29
C ILE A 197 23.54 -3.33 1.29
N ASN A 198 22.24 -3.34 1.61
CA ASN A 198 21.69 -4.28 2.59
C ASN A 198 20.44 -5.01 2.10
N VAL A 199 19.48 -4.32 1.48
CA VAL A 199 18.17 -4.94 1.16
C VAL A 199 18.25 -5.84 -0.07
N ALA A 200 18.90 -5.39 -1.15
CA ALA A 200 18.96 -6.16 -2.40
C ALA A 200 19.62 -7.54 -2.20
N ASP A 201 20.66 -7.61 -1.37
CA ASP A 201 21.35 -8.86 -1.04
C ASP A 201 20.55 -9.73 -0.04
N SER A 202 19.74 -9.11 0.83
CA SER A 202 19.01 -9.83 1.89
C SER A 202 17.86 -10.69 1.39
N PHE A 203 17.49 -10.62 0.10
CA PHE A 203 16.56 -11.58 -0.51
C PHE A 203 17.11 -13.01 -0.58
N ASP A 204 18.44 -13.19 -0.50
CA ASP A 204 19.09 -14.51 -0.45
C ASP A 204 18.59 -15.50 -1.54
N VAL A 205 18.61 -15.06 -2.79
CA VAL A 205 18.15 -15.86 -3.94
C VAL A 205 19.35 -16.32 -4.79
N SER A 206 20.04 -15.38 -5.42
CA SER A 206 21.22 -15.66 -6.25
C SER A 206 22.01 -14.38 -6.50
N PRO A 207 23.30 -14.47 -6.84
CA PRO A 207 24.08 -13.29 -7.19
C PRO A 207 23.52 -12.50 -8.37
N GLY A 208 22.88 -13.13 -9.36
CA GLY A 208 22.28 -12.40 -10.48
C GLY A 208 20.96 -11.75 -10.10
N PHE A 209 20.13 -12.40 -9.28
CA PHE A 209 18.94 -11.79 -8.69
C PHE A 209 19.31 -10.55 -7.86
N HIS A 210 20.34 -10.65 -7.01
CA HIS A 210 20.85 -9.53 -6.21
C HIS A 210 21.28 -8.35 -7.09
N ARG A 211 22.05 -8.61 -8.16
CA ARG A 211 22.45 -7.57 -9.12
C ARG A 211 21.27 -6.92 -9.81
N ALA A 212 20.25 -7.70 -10.21
CA ALA A 212 19.05 -7.16 -10.84
C ALA A 212 18.35 -6.14 -9.94
N TRP A 213 18.09 -6.52 -8.68
CA TRP A 213 17.42 -5.65 -7.70
C TRP A 213 18.30 -4.53 -7.16
N ARG A 214 19.63 -4.65 -7.23
CA ARG A 214 20.54 -3.56 -6.86
C ARG A 214 20.73 -2.54 -7.98
N ASP A 215 20.89 -3.00 -9.22
CA ASP A 215 21.37 -2.15 -10.31
C ASP A 215 20.21 -1.72 -11.24
N GLN A 216 19.37 -2.67 -11.68
CA GLN A 216 18.29 -2.40 -12.64
C GLN A 216 17.07 -1.80 -11.94
N ALA A 217 16.69 -2.30 -10.77
CA ALA A 217 15.60 -1.71 -10.00
C ALA A 217 15.88 -0.26 -9.58
N ILE A 218 17.15 0.08 -9.30
CA ILE A 218 17.55 1.49 -9.05
C ILE A 218 17.46 2.31 -10.33
N THR A 219 17.90 1.75 -11.47
CA THR A 219 17.74 2.41 -12.77
C THR A 219 16.26 2.69 -13.07
N ALA A 220 15.38 1.73 -12.81
CA ALA A 220 13.93 1.90 -12.91
C ALA A 220 13.40 2.97 -11.96
N ALA A 221 13.86 2.98 -10.70
CA ALA A 221 13.49 3.99 -9.72
C ALA A 221 13.87 5.42 -10.15
N THR A 222 14.96 5.61 -10.89
CA THR A 222 15.29 6.95 -11.43
C THR A 222 14.34 7.43 -12.53
N LYS A 223 13.57 6.52 -13.14
CA LYS A 223 12.61 6.82 -14.20
C LYS A 223 11.17 6.83 -13.72
N HIS A 224 10.88 6.15 -12.61
CA HIS A 224 9.53 5.86 -12.16
C HIS A 224 9.39 6.10 -10.65
N ASP A 225 8.66 7.16 -10.30
CA ASP A 225 8.44 7.56 -8.91
C ASP A 225 7.82 6.44 -8.06
N PHE A 226 6.90 5.65 -8.63
CA PHE A 226 6.27 4.53 -7.91
C PHE A 226 7.31 3.50 -7.46
N PHE A 227 8.33 3.26 -8.28
CA PHE A 227 9.38 2.29 -8.01
C PHE A 227 10.36 2.83 -6.96
N MET A 228 10.76 4.10 -7.10
CA MET A 228 11.58 4.79 -6.10
C MET A 228 10.90 4.76 -4.73
N HIS A 229 9.64 5.18 -4.67
CA HIS A 229 8.92 5.28 -3.40
C HIS A 229 8.78 3.92 -2.71
N MET A 230 8.50 2.85 -3.47
CA MET A 230 8.43 1.49 -2.92
C MET A 230 9.78 0.99 -2.39
N ILE A 231 10.89 1.25 -3.11
CA ILE A 231 12.25 0.93 -2.65
C ILE A 231 12.56 1.61 -1.31
N LEU A 232 12.21 2.88 -1.16
CA LEU A 232 12.43 3.64 0.06
C LEU A 232 11.59 3.09 1.22
N ILE A 233 10.31 2.78 0.99
CA ILE A 233 9.42 2.22 2.02
C ILE A 233 9.95 0.87 2.49
N ILE A 234 10.35 0.01 1.56
CA ILE A 234 10.89 -1.31 1.90
C ILE A 234 12.22 -1.20 2.64
N SER A 235 13.05 -0.21 2.30
CA SER A 235 14.27 0.06 3.07
C SER A 235 13.96 0.44 4.51
N ALA A 236 12.93 1.26 4.73
CA ALA A 236 12.46 1.60 6.06
C ALA A 236 11.86 0.38 6.79
N LEU A 237 11.06 -0.46 6.12
CA LEU A 237 10.53 -1.71 6.65
C LEU A 237 11.63 -2.69 7.02
N HIS A 238 12.67 -2.81 6.20
CA HIS A 238 13.82 -3.65 6.49
C HIS A 238 14.53 -3.17 7.76
N LEU A 239 14.75 -1.86 7.91
CA LEU A 239 15.31 -1.30 9.15
C LEU A 239 14.43 -1.65 10.37
N ALA A 240 13.11 -1.56 10.24
CA ALA A 240 12.18 -1.87 11.31
C ALA A 240 12.18 -3.35 11.70
N THR A 241 11.97 -4.24 10.74
CA THR A 241 11.79 -5.68 10.93
C THR A 241 13.08 -6.38 11.38
N THR A 242 14.24 -5.83 11.00
CA THR A 242 15.55 -6.30 11.48
C THR A 242 16.00 -5.65 12.80
N ASN A 243 15.14 -4.84 13.44
CA ASN A 243 15.42 -4.13 14.69
C ASN A 243 16.69 -3.26 14.62
N SER A 244 16.92 -2.60 13.50
CA SER A 244 18.08 -1.74 13.31
C SER A 244 18.01 -0.53 14.25
N PRO A 245 19.12 -0.13 14.90
CA PRO A 245 19.17 1.08 15.73
C PRO A 245 18.98 2.37 14.93
N LYS A 246 19.06 2.31 13.59
CA LYS A 246 18.79 3.45 12.69
C LYS A 246 17.31 3.67 12.43
N PHE A 247 16.44 2.73 12.82
CA PHE A 247 15.01 2.91 12.67
C PHE A 247 14.51 4.04 13.58
N THR A 248 13.64 4.91 13.07
CA THR A 248 13.15 6.09 13.79
C THR A 248 11.66 6.27 13.55
N GLU A 249 11.02 7.14 14.33
CA GLU A 249 9.59 7.42 14.18
C GLU A 249 9.23 8.00 12.81
N ARG A 250 10.13 8.81 12.21
CA ARG A 250 9.97 9.29 10.83
C ARG A 250 9.88 8.14 9.82
N HIS A 251 10.63 7.05 10.03
CA HIS A 251 10.53 5.86 9.19
C HIS A 251 9.18 5.16 9.39
N ARG A 252 8.68 5.06 10.63
CA ARG A 252 7.35 4.50 10.92
C ARG A 252 6.26 5.27 10.18
N GLU A 253 6.23 6.59 10.33
CA GLU A 253 5.24 7.44 9.65
C GLU A 253 5.32 7.30 8.13
N PHE A 254 6.53 7.21 7.58
CA PHE A 254 6.73 7.02 6.13
C PHE A 254 6.18 5.68 5.63
N ILE A 255 6.40 4.59 6.38
CA ILE A 255 5.85 3.26 6.04
C ILE A 255 4.33 3.29 6.06
N LEU A 256 3.73 3.86 7.13
CA LEU A 256 2.28 3.84 7.32
C LEU A 256 1.52 4.74 6.32
N ASN A 257 2.17 5.78 5.80
CA ASN A 257 1.54 6.76 4.90
C ASN A 257 1.91 6.60 3.42
N GLY A 258 3.00 5.89 3.09
CA GLY A 258 3.64 6.02 1.77
C GLY A 258 3.09 5.16 0.63
N CYS A 259 2.40 4.04 0.90
CA CYS A 259 2.14 3.09 -0.19
C CYS A 259 1.04 3.53 -1.18
N SER A 260 0.12 4.40 -0.77
CA SER A 260 -1.03 4.79 -1.60
C SER A 260 -0.60 5.53 -2.88
N ASP A 261 0.33 6.47 -2.74
CA ASP A 261 0.84 7.26 -3.88
C ASP A 261 1.62 6.38 -4.86
N ALA A 262 2.47 5.50 -4.35
CA ALA A 262 3.22 4.54 -5.16
C ALA A 262 2.27 3.61 -5.95
N MET A 263 1.27 3.03 -5.28
CA MET A 263 0.30 2.15 -5.93
C MET A 263 -0.55 2.89 -6.97
N SER A 264 -0.98 4.13 -6.68
CA SER A 264 -1.74 4.95 -7.62
C SER A 264 -0.92 5.35 -8.85
N ALA A 265 0.35 5.67 -8.67
CA ALA A 265 1.27 5.95 -9.77
C ALA A 265 1.55 4.68 -10.61
N PHE A 266 1.74 3.53 -9.97
CA PHE A 266 1.87 2.25 -10.65
C PHE A 266 0.62 1.89 -11.48
N GLN A 267 -0.58 2.04 -10.92
CA GLN A 267 -1.83 1.76 -11.64
C GLN A 267 -1.97 2.63 -12.90
N ARG A 268 -1.62 3.92 -12.82
CA ARG A 268 -1.60 4.82 -13.99
C ARG A 268 -0.61 4.35 -15.05
N ALA A 269 0.58 3.91 -14.64
CA ALA A 269 1.57 3.37 -15.57
C ALA A 269 1.08 2.05 -16.22
N ALA A 270 0.43 1.17 -15.44
CA ALA A 270 -0.08 -0.11 -15.91
C ALA A 270 -1.25 0.01 -16.91
N GLN A 271 -1.97 1.15 -16.95
CA GLN A 271 -3.02 1.42 -17.95
C GLN A 271 -2.46 1.58 -19.37
N ASN A 272 -1.17 1.91 -19.51
CA ASN A 272 -0.50 2.08 -20.79
C ASN A 272 0.84 1.35 -20.78
N VAL A 273 0.78 0.04 -21.02
CA VAL A 273 1.97 -0.81 -21.14
C VAL A 273 2.69 -0.50 -22.45
N THR A 274 3.97 -0.15 -22.34
CA THR A 274 4.85 0.15 -23.46
C THR A 274 6.15 -0.66 -23.35
N ASP A 275 6.92 -0.67 -24.43
CA ASP A 275 8.25 -1.31 -24.44
C ASP A 275 9.18 -0.74 -23.37
N ASP A 276 9.01 0.52 -22.97
CA ASP A 276 9.90 1.22 -22.06
C ASP A 276 9.60 1.00 -20.58
N ASN A 277 8.39 0.54 -20.23
CA ASN A 277 7.97 0.30 -18.84
C ASN A 277 7.62 -1.16 -18.54
N CYS A 278 7.64 -2.04 -19.54
CA CYS A 278 7.13 -3.40 -19.39
C CYS A 278 7.88 -4.25 -18.35
N GLU A 279 9.21 -4.13 -18.25
CA GLU A 279 10.02 -4.86 -17.27
C GLU A 279 9.80 -4.33 -15.84
N GLU A 280 9.69 -3.01 -15.70
CA GLU A 280 9.38 -2.35 -14.44
C GLU A 280 7.99 -2.74 -13.94
N LEU A 281 6.98 -2.71 -14.81
CA LEU A 281 5.62 -3.14 -14.50
C LEU A 281 5.56 -4.64 -14.19
N ARG A 282 6.37 -5.46 -14.87
CA ARG A 282 6.45 -6.91 -14.66
C ARG A 282 7.11 -7.28 -13.32
N SER A 283 8.03 -6.43 -12.84
CA SER A 283 8.79 -6.65 -11.61
C SER A 283 8.10 -6.06 -10.38
N PHE A 284 7.31 -4.99 -10.54
CA PHE A 284 6.71 -4.27 -9.41
C PHE A 284 5.78 -5.11 -8.51
N PRO A 285 4.94 -6.03 -9.01
CA PRO A 285 4.10 -6.88 -8.16
C PRO A 285 4.88 -7.72 -7.15
N PHE A 286 6.08 -8.20 -7.50
CA PHE A 286 6.93 -8.93 -6.57
C PHE A 286 7.33 -8.05 -5.38
N ILE A 287 7.78 -6.83 -5.65
CA ILE A 287 8.26 -5.94 -4.59
C ILE A 287 7.11 -5.42 -3.72
N VAL A 288 5.91 -5.24 -4.30
CA VAL A 288 4.67 -4.95 -3.57
C VAL A 288 4.25 -6.13 -2.66
N ALA A 289 4.43 -7.37 -3.11
CA ALA A 289 4.15 -8.53 -2.27
C ALA A 289 5.11 -8.64 -1.08
N VAL A 290 6.41 -8.37 -1.30
CA VAL A 290 7.41 -8.25 -0.21
C VAL A 290 7.02 -7.15 0.77
N TYR A 291 6.60 -5.99 0.28
CA TYR A 291 6.07 -4.90 1.10
C TYR A 291 4.89 -5.38 1.97
N GLY A 292 3.88 -6.04 1.38
CA GLY A 292 2.70 -6.51 2.10
C GLY A 292 3.05 -7.50 3.21
N LEU A 293 3.93 -8.48 2.91
CA LEU A 293 4.40 -9.46 3.88
C LEU A 293 5.19 -8.79 5.02
N ALA A 294 6.11 -7.88 4.70
CA ALA A 294 6.91 -7.16 5.68
C ALA A 294 6.08 -6.21 6.55
N LEU A 295 5.09 -5.53 5.96
CA LEU A 295 4.16 -4.67 6.70
C LEU A 295 3.33 -5.49 7.69
N ALA A 296 2.90 -6.68 7.29
CA ALA A 296 2.21 -7.60 8.19
C ALA A 296 3.06 -8.01 9.42
N GLN A 297 4.40 -7.96 9.29
CA GLN A 297 5.34 -8.17 10.40
C GLN A 297 5.65 -6.90 11.21
N PHE A 298 5.47 -5.73 10.62
CA PHE A 298 5.85 -4.43 11.20
C PHE A 298 4.89 -4.01 12.32
N ASP A 299 3.59 -4.12 12.08
CA ASP A 299 2.57 -3.77 13.08
C ASP A 299 2.27 -4.97 14.00
N ARG A 300 3.07 -5.10 15.06
CA ARG A 300 3.04 -6.24 15.99
C ARG A 300 2.00 -6.11 17.11
N ILE A 301 1.18 -5.07 17.11
CA ILE A 301 0.07 -4.97 18.06
C ILE A 301 -0.83 -6.18 17.84
N GLU A 302 -1.28 -6.84 18.92
CA GLU A 302 -2.05 -8.10 18.92
C GLU A 302 -3.14 -8.11 17.85
N LYS A 303 -2.79 -8.59 16.64
CA LYS A 303 -3.74 -8.68 15.54
C LYS A 303 -4.75 -9.76 15.91
N SER A 304 -6.03 -9.46 15.74
CA SER A 304 -7.05 -10.48 15.87
C SER A 304 -6.82 -11.58 14.84
N GLU A 305 -7.38 -12.76 15.12
CA GLU A 305 -7.38 -13.90 14.21
C GLU A 305 -7.94 -13.52 12.83
N GLU A 306 -9.00 -12.71 12.81
CA GLU A 306 -9.64 -12.21 11.59
C GLU A 306 -8.70 -11.35 10.75
N THR A 307 -7.93 -10.46 11.37
CA THR A 307 -6.97 -9.59 10.67
C THR A 307 -5.86 -10.37 9.97
N VAL A 308 -5.38 -11.49 10.54
CA VAL A 308 -4.31 -12.31 9.91
C VAL A 308 -4.81 -12.93 8.61
N LEU A 309 -6.04 -13.44 8.59
CA LEU A 309 -6.63 -14.05 7.39
C LEU A 309 -6.91 -12.99 6.33
N ASP A 310 -7.46 -11.83 6.70
CA ASP A 310 -7.73 -10.74 5.76
C ASP A 310 -6.45 -10.17 5.14
N GLU A 311 -5.41 -9.95 5.95
CA GLU A 311 -4.10 -9.54 5.45
C GLU A 311 -3.50 -10.59 4.52
N THR A 312 -3.65 -11.88 4.84
CA THR A 312 -3.17 -12.97 3.98
C THR A 312 -3.88 -12.95 2.62
N ILE A 313 -5.21 -12.82 2.60
CA ILE A 313 -5.98 -12.73 1.36
C ILE A 313 -5.59 -11.48 0.56
N HIS A 314 -5.38 -10.34 1.23
CA HIS A 314 -4.91 -9.11 0.60
C HIS A 314 -3.54 -9.31 -0.06
N ILE A 315 -2.58 -9.89 0.66
CA ILE A 315 -1.24 -10.20 0.13
C ILE A 315 -1.33 -11.15 -1.07
N MET A 316 -2.19 -12.17 -1.02
CA MET A 316 -2.41 -13.06 -2.16
C MET A 316 -2.93 -12.30 -3.39
N ASN A 317 -3.84 -11.34 -3.22
CA ASN A 317 -4.31 -10.49 -4.30
C ASN A 317 -3.20 -9.59 -4.87
N LEU A 318 -2.32 -9.04 -4.03
CA LEU A 318 -1.16 -8.28 -4.48
C LEU A 318 -0.23 -9.15 -5.35
N ILE A 319 0.00 -10.40 -4.94
CA ILE A 319 0.81 -11.36 -5.68
C ILE A 319 0.19 -11.68 -7.04
N LYS A 320 -1.14 -11.85 -7.10
CA LYS A 320 -1.90 -12.16 -8.33
C LYS A 320 -1.84 -11.09 -9.41
N ALA A 321 -1.57 -9.84 -9.05
CA ALA A 321 -1.36 -8.78 -10.03
C ALA A 321 -0.25 -9.15 -11.05
N ASN A 322 0.71 -9.98 -10.63
CA ASN A 322 1.76 -10.53 -11.48
C ASN A 322 1.20 -11.35 -12.67
N TYR A 323 0.24 -12.23 -12.43
CA TYR A 323 -0.38 -13.04 -13.49
C TYR A 323 -1.14 -12.18 -14.51
N ILE A 324 -1.87 -11.17 -14.03
CA ILE A 324 -2.65 -10.26 -14.89
C ILE A 324 -1.71 -9.44 -15.78
N LEU A 325 -0.66 -8.86 -15.19
CA LEU A 325 0.30 -8.05 -15.94
C LEU A 325 1.12 -8.87 -16.93
N ALA A 326 1.46 -10.12 -16.59
CA ALA A 326 2.16 -11.01 -17.50
C ALA A 326 1.43 -11.17 -18.84
N GLN A 327 0.10 -11.17 -18.87
CA GLN A 327 -0.67 -11.32 -20.12
C GLN A 327 -0.45 -10.15 -21.09
N SER A 328 -0.22 -8.93 -20.59
CA SER A 328 0.03 -7.74 -21.41
C SER A 328 1.51 -7.48 -21.67
N THR A 329 2.40 -7.80 -20.72
CA THR A 329 3.84 -7.53 -20.83
C THR A 329 4.61 -8.65 -21.52
N ASP A 330 4.22 -9.92 -21.36
CA ASP A 330 4.99 -11.06 -21.90
C ASP A 330 5.16 -11.03 -23.42
N PRO A 331 4.14 -10.68 -24.24
CA PRO A 331 4.31 -10.59 -25.69
C PRO A 331 5.37 -9.54 -26.07
N ILE A 332 5.41 -8.42 -25.35
CA ILE A 332 6.37 -7.32 -25.57
C ILE A 332 7.78 -7.78 -25.19
N ILE A 333 7.94 -8.31 -23.97
CA ILE A 333 9.23 -8.80 -23.45
C ILE A 333 9.82 -9.89 -24.36
N ARG A 334 9.00 -10.84 -24.83
CA ARG A 334 9.45 -11.92 -25.73
C ARG A 334 9.88 -11.40 -27.10
N SER A 335 9.27 -10.33 -27.60
CA SER A 335 9.64 -9.77 -28.91
C SER A 335 10.98 -9.05 -28.90
N ARG A 336 11.42 -8.53 -27.74
CA ARG A 336 12.57 -7.64 -27.62
C ARG A 336 13.94 -8.29 -27.81
N SER A 337 14.10 -9.61 -27.65
CA SER A 337 15.42 -10.28 -27.61
C SER A 337 16.45 -9.60 -26.68
N VAL A 338 15.98 -8.79 -25.70
CA VAL A 338 16.82 -8.09 -24.72
C VAL A 338 17.02 -9.00 -23.52
N LYS A 339 18.19 -8.87 -22.89
CA LYS A 339 18.52 -9.55 -21.65
C LYS A 339 17.51 -9.17 -20.55
N ARG A 340 16.88 -10.17 -19.94
CA ARG A 340 15.91 -9.96 -18.86
C ARG A 340 16.61 -9.41 -17.62
N TRP A 341 15.81 -8.83 -16.73
CA TRP A 341 16.36 -8.40 -15.45
C TRP A 341 16.97 -9.55 -14.67
N VAL A 342 16.19 -10.63 -14.60
CA VAL A 342 16.49 -11.87 -13.90
C VAL A 342 16.37 -13.02 -14.92
N GLU A 343 17.37 -13.89 -14.96
CA GLU A 343 17.38 -15.06 -15.85
C GLU A 343 16.87 -16.32 -15.13
N GLU A 344 16.58 -17.39 -15.87
CA GLU A 344 16.07 -18.64 -15.28
C GLU A 344 17.05 -19.23 -14.25
N GLU A 345 18.35 -19.22 -14.54
CA GLU A 345 19.41 -19.68 -13.61
C GLU A 345 19.44 -18.89 -12.29
N ASP A 346 18.94 -17.65 -12.28
CA ASP A 346 18.91 -16.83 -11.09
C ASP A 346 17.80 -17.24 -10.12
N ILE A 347 16.74 -17.89 -10.61
CA ILE A 347 15.53 -18.22 -9.84
C ILE A 347 15.26 -19.71 -9.68
N LEU A 348 15.90 -20.55 -10.51
CA LEU A 348 15.79 -22.00 -10.47
C LEU A 348 16.96 -22.62 -9.69
N VAL A 349 16.73 -23.81 -9.15
CA VAL A 349 17.73 -24.67 -8.51
C VAL A 349 18.25 -25.67 -9.53
N GLU A 350 19.57 -25.84 -9.59
CA GLU A 350 20.18 -26.89 -10.41
C GLU A 350 19.95 -28.27 -9.75
N GLY A 351 19.20 -29.15 -10.43
CA GLY A 351 19.01 -30.56 -10.04
C GLY A 351 17.67 -30.91 -9.38
N GLU A 352 17.29 -32.18 -9.44
CA GLU A 352 16.07 -32.74 -8.82
C GLU A 352 16.21 -32.85 -7.30
N ASN A 353 16.00 -31.76 -6.56
CA ASN A 353 15.79 -31.84 -5.10
C ASN A 353 14.34 -32.27 -4.79
N SER A 354 14.02 -33.51 -5.18
CA SER A 354 12.69 -34.12 -5.04
C SER A 354 12.40 -34.61 -3.61
N SER A 355 13.40 -34.73 -2.74
CA SER A 355 13.23 -35.34 -1.41
C SER A 355 12.53 -34.44 -0.38
N GLY A 356 12.59 -33.11 -0.51
CA GLY A 356 12.00 -32.18 0.47
C GLY A 356 10.49 -31.94 0.31
N HIS A 357 9.86 -32.48 -0.75
CA HIS A 357 8.47 -32.17 -1.08
C HIS A 357 7.55 -33.39 -1.07
N SER A 358 8.07 -34.61 -0.91
CA SER A 358 7.23 -35.82 -0.87
C SER A 358 6.15 -35.73 0.19
N ASP A 359 6.49 -35.17 1.35
CA ASP A 359 5.61 -35.12 2.50
C ASP A 359 4.50 -34.07 2.31
N LEU A 360 4.83 -32.91 1.73
CA LEU A 360 3.84 -31.90 1.34
C LEU A 360 2.90 -32.44 0.26
N ILE A 361 3.45 -33.11 -0.76
CA ILE A 361 2.65 -33.70 -1.85
C ILE A 361 1.70 -34.75 -1.28
N GLN A 362 2.20 -35.63 -0.41
CA GLN A 362 1.37 -36.65 0.22
C GLN A 362 0.29 -36.03 1.12
N ALA A 363 0.64 -35.02 1.92
CA ALA A 363 -0.32 -34.32 2.78
C ALA A 363 -1.43 -33.65 1.96
N VAL A 364 -1.08 -32.97 0.88
CA VAL A 364 -2.06 -32.35 -0.05
C VAL A 364 -2.93 -33.41 -0.72
N ASN A 365 -2.37 -34.53 -1.19
CA ASN A 365 -3.14 -35.61 -1.79
C ASN A 365 -4.15 -36.23 -0.79
N ASN A 366 -3.77 -36.32 0.49
CA ASN A 366 -4.65 -36.82 1.54
C ASN A 366 -5.84 -35.87 1.83
N LEU A 367 -5.81 -34.62 1.36
CA LEU A 367 -6.92 -33.67 1.53
C LEU A 367 -8.16 -34.08 0.74
N GLN A 368 -8.04 -34.91 -0.30
CA GLN A 368 -9.21 -35.31 -1.11
C GLN A 368 -10.32 -35.92 -0.25
N ILE A 369 -9.95 -36.76 0.72
CA ILE A 369 -10.91 -37.39 1.65
C ILE A 369 -11.68 -36.32 2.44
N TYR A 370 -11.00 -35.25 2.88
CA TYR A 370 -11.61 -34.14 3.62
C TYR A 370 -12.48 -33.25 2.74
N ILE A 371 -12.08 -33.05 1.48
CA ILE A 371 -12.87 -32.33 0.47
C ILE A 371 -14.17 -33.10 0.19
N ASP A 372 -14.10 -34.41 0.03
CA ASP A 372 -15.27 -35.24 -0.29
C ASP A 372 -16.31 -35.22 0.84
N ILE A 373 -15.86 -35.14 2.11
CA ILE A 373 -16.73 -35.11 3.30
C ILE A 373 -17.01 -33.69 3.82
N SER A 374 -16.59 -32.64 3.10
CA SER A 374 -16.61 -31.27 3.65
C SER A 374 -18.02 -30.74 3.93
N GLY A 375 -19.03 -31.29 3.22
CA GLY A 375 -20.41 -30.82 3.20
C GLY A 375 -20.66 -29.70 2.20
N ASP A 376 -19.66 -29.32 1.40
CA ASP A 376 -19.78 -28.33 0.34
C ASP A 376 -20.55 -28.89 -0.87
N ASP A 377 -20.99 -28.03 -1.79
CA ASP A 377 -21.51 -28.46 -3.09
C ASP A 377 -20.38 -28.94 -4.02
N GLU A 378 -20.77 -29.53 -5.16
CA GLU A 378 -19.82 -30.13 -6.12
C GLU A 378 -18.88 -29.09 -6.76
N ASP A 379 -19.35 -27.87 -6.99
CA ASP A 379 -18.54 -26.81 -7.60
C ASP A 379 -17.47 -26.34 -6.61
N VAL A 380 -17.83 -26.16 -5.35
CA VAL A 380 -16.90 -25.82 -4.27
C VAL A 380 -15.89 -26.95 -4.01
N ARG A 381 -16.31 -28.22 -4.03
CA ARG A 381 -15.37 -29.37 -3.95
C ARG A 381 -14.37 -29.38 -5.10
N THR A 382 -14.85 -29.16 -6.32
CA THR A 382 -14.00 -29.10 -7.52
C THR A 382 -12.99 -27.96 -7.42
N LEU A 383 -13.44 -26.79 -6.96
CA LEU A 383 -12.61 -25.62 -6.75
C LEU A 383 -11.53 -25.86 -5.67
N ASN A 384 -11.90 -26.44 -4.52
CA ASN A 384 -10.98 -26.82 -3.46
C ASN A 384 -9.95 -27.86 -3.95
N THR A 385 -10.37 -28.84 -4.75
CA THR A 385 -9.46 -29.85 -5.34
C THR A 385 -8.41 -29.20 -6.24
N ARG A 386 -8.84 -28.27 -7.12
CA ARG A 386 -7.92 -27.50 -7.98
C ARG A 386 -6.97 -26.63 -7.18
N ALA A 387 -7.46 -25.92 -6.17
CA ALA A 387 -6.62 -25.09 -5.32
C ALA A 387 -5.58 -25.91 -4.55
N ALA A 388 -5.98 -27.06 -3.99
CA ALA A 388 -5.10 -27.96 -3.25
C ALA A 388 -3.99 -28.53 -4.16
N THR A 389 -4.34 -29.09 -5.31
CA THR A 389 -3.36 -29.68 -6.25
C THR A 389 -2.30 -28.67 -6.69
N LYS A 390 -2.69 -27.41 -6.94
CA LYS A 390 -1.77 -26.31 -7.29
C LYS A 390 -0.73 -25.98 -6.22
N ILE A 391 -0.95 -26.31 -4.92
CA ILE A 391 0.06 -26.08 -3.85
C ILE A 391 1.35 -26.85 -4.15
N THR A 392 1.21 -28.00 -4.82
CA THR A 392 2.34 -28.89 -5.11
C THR A 392 3.04 -28.58 -6.43
N GLU A 393 2.43 -27.76 -7.31
CA GLU A 393 3.06 -27.35 -8.57
C GLU A 393 4.41 -26.62 -8.35
N PRO A 394 4.56 -25.67 -7.39
CA PRO A 394 5.86 -25.07 -7.02
C PRO A 394 6.96 -26.06 -6.67
N ALA A 395 6.62 -27.23 -6.13
CA ALA A 395 7.59 -28.30 -5.83
C ALA A 395 8.15 -28.94 -7.10
N THR A 396 7.43 -28.83 -8.23
CA THR A 396 7.87 -29.34 -9.54
C THR A 396 8.74 -28.35 -10.31
N TYR A 397 8.57 -27.04 -10.09
CA TYR A 397 9.25 -26.00 -10.88
C TYR A 397 10.71 -25.76 -10.53
N THR A 398 11.32 -26.50 -9.59
CA THR A 398 12.71 -26.29 -9.12
C THR A 398 13.02 -24.87 -8.63
N LEU A 399 12.01 -24.02 -8.38
CA LEU A 399 12.23 -22.65 -7.93
C LEU A 399 13.02 -22.61 -6.62
N LYS A 400 13.85 -21.57 -6.46
CA LYS A 400 14.58 -21.32 -5.21
C LYS A 400 13.60 -21.12 -4.05
N PRO A 401 13.88 -21.66 -2.85
CA PRO A 401 12.92 -21.72 -1.75
C PRO A 401 12.27 -20.38 -1.39
N ASN A 402 13.05 -19.29 -1.33
CA ASN A 402 12.57 -17.95 -0.98
C ASN A 402 11.58 -17.36 -2.00
N LEU A 403 11.48 -17.91 -3.22
CA LEU A 403 10.56 -17.44 -4.26
C LEU A 403 9.28 -18.27 -4.38
N ARG A 404 9.26 -19.49 -3.84
CA ARG A 404 8.10 -20.41 -3.94
C ARG A 404 6.81 -19.87 -3.34
N PRO A 405 6.82 -19.10 -2.23
CA PRO A 405 5.58 -18.57 -1.66
C PRO A 405 4.78 -17.69 -2.63
N PHE A 406 5.45 -17.04 -3.59
CA PHE A 406 4.79 -16.15 -4.55
C PHE A 406 4.07 -16.89 -5.68
N VAL A 407 4.22 -18.22 -5.80
CA VAL A 407 3.70 -18.96 -6.96
C VAL A 407 2.23 -19.32 -6.76
N TRP A 408 1.88 -20.02 -5.69
CA TRP A 408 0.53 -20.55 -5.50
C TRP A 408 -0.57 -19.49 -5.56
N PRO A 409 -0.42 -18.28 -4.98
CA PRO A 409 -1.42 -17.23 -5.11
C PRO A 409 -1.71 -16.85 -6.57
N ASN A 410 -0.71 -16.86 -7.46
CA ASN A 410 -0.89 -16.59 -8.88
C ASN A 410 -1.70 -17.67 -9.63
N LEU A 411 -1.75 -18.89 -9.08
CA LEU A 411 -2.37 -20.04 -9.73
C LEU A 411 -3.81 -20.25 -9.30
N VAL A 412 -4.16 -19.89 -8.08
CA VAL A 412 -5.53 -20.07 -7.55
C VAL A 412 -6.51 -19.08 -8.17
N GLU A 413 -7.75 -19.51 -8.30
CA GLU A 413 -8.87 -18.77 -8.85
C GLU A 413 -9.41 -17.72 -7.86
N ASP A 414 -10.09 -16.68 -8.36
CA ASP A 414 -10.65 -15.62 -7.51
C ASP A 414 -11.81 -16.14 -6.65
N GLU A 415 -12.58 -17.08 -7.19
CA GLU A 415 -13.66 -17.76 -6.49
C GLU A 415 -13.15 -18.49 -5.24
N PHE A 416 -11.93 -19.05 -5.30
CA PHE A 416 -11.32 -19.70 -4.15
C PHE A 416 -10.94 -18.68 -3.06
N LEU A 417 -10.47 -17.49 -3.44
CA LEU A 417 -10.26 -16.39 -2.48
C LEU A 417 -11.58 -15.92 -1.86
N GLY A 418 -12.68 -15.99 -2.62
CA GLY A 418 -14.04 -15.83 -2.10
C GLY A 418 -14.37 -16.83 -0.98
N LEU A 419 -13.98 -18.11 -1.13
CA LEU A 419 -14.14 -19.12 -0.09
C LEU A 419 -13.31 -18.82 1.17
N LEU A 420 -12.08 -18.34 1.01
CA LEU A 420 -11.23 -17.90 2.14
C LEU A 420 -11.84 -16.69 2.86
N THR A 421 -12.41 -15.75 2.10
CA THR A 421 -13.11 -14.58 2.64
C THR A 421 -14.36 -15.00 3.42
N ALA A 422 -15.10 -15.98 2.89
CA ALA A 422 -16.26 -16.59 3.56
C ALA A 422 -15.88 -17.56 4.70
N ARG A 423 -14.59 -17.71 5.02
CA ARG A 423 -14.06 -18.62 6.05
C ARG A 423 -14.53 -20.07 5.86
N ASN A 424 -14.66 -20.53 4.61
CA ASN A 424 -15.00 -21.93 4.33
C ASN A 424 -13.96 -22.86 4.99
N PRO A 425 -14.38 -23.83 5.82
CA PRO A 425 -13.45 -24.67 6.57
C PRO A 425 -12.44 -25.42 5.69
N MET A 426 -12.87 -25.95 4.55
CA MET A 426 -11.98 -26.71 3.67
C MET A 426 -10.99 -25.79 2.95
N ALA A 427 -11.41 -24.60 2.53
CA ALA A 427 -10.51 -23.60 1.98
C ALA A 427 -9.45 -23.16 3.01
N LEU A 428 -9.83 -22.99 4.28
CA LEU A 428 -8.88 -22.70 5.37
C LEU A 428 -7.89 -23.84 5.62
N VAL A 429 -8.32 -25.11 5.53
CA VAL A 429 -7.40 -26.27 5.58
C VAL A 429 -6.37 -26.20 4.46
N ILE A 430 -6.78 -25.88 3.23
CA ILE A 430 -5.88 -25.70 2.08
C ILE A 430 -4.91 -24.54 2.33
N LEU A 431 -5.40 -23.41 2.86
CA LEU A 431 -4.56 -22.28 3.23
C LEU A 431 -3.47 -22.66 4.27
N ALA A 432 -3.78 -23.50 5.25
CA ALA A 432 -2.79 -24.00 6.21
C ALA A 432 -1.67 -24.82 5.54
N HIS A 433 -1.96 -25.53 4.44
CA HIS A 433 -0.91 -26.24 3.68
C HIS A 433 -0.05 -25.28 2.87
N TYR A 434 -0.64 -24.22 2.31
CA TYR A 434 0.12 -23.13 1.70
C TYR A 434 1.02 -22.41 2.73
N ALA A 435 0.57 -22.28 3.98
CA ALA A 435 1.37 -21.68 5.05
C ALA A 435 2.68 -22.44 5.33
N VAL A 436 2.74 -23.75 5.06
CA VAL A 436 3.98 -24.54 5.09
C VAL A 436 4.96 -24.11 3.99
N VAL A 437 4.45 -23.75 2.81
CA VAL A 437 5.28 -23.20 1.72
C VAL A 437 5.80 -21.81 2.10
N LEU A 438 4.98 -20.96 2.70
CA LEU A 438 5.42 -19.68 3.27
C LEU A 438 6.53 -19.85 4.31
N ASP A 439 6.43 -20.85 5.20
CA ASP A 439 7.44 -21.10 6.24
C ASP A 439 8.83 -21.47 5.67
N GLN A 440 8.93 -21.89 4.41
CA GLN A 440 10.22 -22.09 3.74
C GLN A 440 11.03 -20.78 3.67
N ALA A 441 10.35 -19.63 3.67
CA ALA A 441 10.96 -18.30 3.70
C ALA A 441 11.04 -17.72 5.12
N ARG A 442 10.87 -18.50 6.20
CA ARG A 442 10.81 -17.96 7.58
C ARG A 442 12.06 -17.21 8.03
N SER A 443 13.21 -17.49 7.44
CA SER A 443 14.47 -16.79 7.73
C SER A 443 14.51 -15.39 7.11
N GLN A 444 13.60 -15.11 6.18
CA GLN A 444 13.52 -13.84 5.48
C GLN A 444 12.80 -12.81 6.36
N TRP A 445 13.38 -11.62 6.48
CA TRP A 445 12.85 -10.53 7.31
C TRP A 445 11.43 -10.11 6.91
N TRP A 446 11.06 -10.31 5.65
CA TRP A 446 9.72 -10.01 5.12
C TRP A 446 8.69 -11.09 5.42
N CYS A 447 9.07 -12.35 5.65
CA CYS A 447 8.12 -13.45 5.93
C CYS A 447 8.07 -13.82 7.41
N ALA A 448 9.24 -13.90 8.07
CA ALA A 448 9.38 -14.25 9.48
C ALA A 448 8.47 -15.42 9.91
N ASN A 449 7.63 -15.23 10.93
CA ASN A 449 6.75 -16.27 11.46
C ASN A 449 5.33 -16.26 10.86
N TRP A 450 5.13 -15.63 9.69
CA TRP A 450 3.79 -15.47 9.11
C TRP A 450 3.07 -16.80 8.84
N GLY A 451 3.79 -17.81 8.33
CA GLY A 451 3.24 -19.15 8.11
C GLY A 451 2.70 -19.77 9.41
N ALA A 452 3.47 -19.70 10.50
CA ALA A 452 3.05 -20.18 11.82
C ALA A 452 1.79 -19.44 12.34
N ARG A 453 1.72 -18.13 12.11
CA ARG A 453 0.54 -17.33 12.50
C ARG A 453 -0.71 -17.75 11.75
N ILE A 454 -0.61 -17.98 10.43
CA ILE A 454 -1.72 -18.47 9.61
C ILE A 454 -2.20 -19.83 10.17
N VAL A 455 -1.30 -20.78 10.40
CA VAL A 455 -1.70 -22.11 10.90
C VAL A 455 -2.34 -22.03 12.29
N SER A 456 -1.81 -21.19 13.19
CA SER A 456 -2.40 -20.98 14.52
C SER A 456 -3.83 -20.45 14.43
N VAL A 457 -4.06 -19.46 13.57
CA VAL A 457 -5.37 -18.84 13.36
C VAL A 457 -6.33 -19.77 12.64
N VAL A 458 -5.86 -20.51 11.64
CA VAL A 458 -6.69 -21.53 10.96
C VAL A 458 -7.14 -22.58 11.98
N ARG A 459 -6.24 -23.06 12.84
CA ARG A 459 -6.57 -24.04 13.89
C ARG A 459 -7.66 -23.55 14.83
N SER A 460 -7.64 -22.27 15.26
CA SER A 460 -8.66 -21.72 16.16
C SER A 460 -10.03 -21.55 15.47
N CYS A 461 -10.04 -21.32 14.16
CA CYS A 461 -11.27 -21.14 13.38
C CYS A 461 -11.90 -22.46 12.90
N LEU A 462 -11.15 -23.56 12.87
CA LEU A 462 -11.61 -24.81 12.26
C LEU A 462 -12.51 -25.64 13.19
N PRO A 463 -13.60 -26.24 12.66
CA PRO A 463 -14.34 -27.28 13.36
C PRO A 463 -13.45 -28.50 13.66
N GLU A 464 -13.69 -29.17 14.79
CA GLU A 464 -12.88 -30.32 15.25
C GLU A 464 -12.66 -31.41 14.18
N ARG A 465 -13.68 -31.66 13.33
CA ARG A 465 -13.61 -32.67 12.26
C ARG A 465 -12.51 -32.41 11.22
N PHE A 466 -12.10 -31.16 11.04
CA PHE A 466 -11.06 -30.75 10.07
C PHE A 466 -9.68 -30.58 10.71
N ILE A 467 -9.57 -30.59 12.04
CA ILE A 467 -8.27 -30.49 12.73
C ILE A 467 -7.29 -31.58 12.30
N PRO A 468 -7.70 -32.86 12.13
CA PRO A 468 -6.79 -33.89 11.62
C PRO A 468 -6.22 -33.58 10.22
N ALA A 469 -6.96 -32.83 9.39
CA ALA A 469 -6.51 -32.46 8.05
C ALA A 469 -5.31 -31.50 8.10
N ILE A 470 -5.16 -30.69 9.17
CA ILE A 470 -4.05 -29.76 9.36
C ILE A 470 -2.94 -30.30 10.29
N ALA A 471 -2.92 -31.61 10.57
CA ALA A 471 -1.86 -32.23 11.37
C ALA A 471 -0.47 -32.02 10.75
N TYR A 472 -0.33 -32.25 9.43
CA TYR A 472 0.94 -32.04 8.73
C TYR A 472 1.46 -30.58 8.83
N PRO A 473 0.65 -29.54 8.54
CA PRO A 473 1.07 -28.15 8.78
C PRO A 473 1.49 -27.85 10.22
N LEU A 474 0.75 -28.37 11.20
CA LEU A 474 1.02 -28.14 12.61
C LEU A 474 2.36 -28.76 13.05
N ASP A 475 2.63 -30.00 12.64
CA ASP A 475 3.87 -30.71 12.94
C ASP A 475 5.06 -30.05 12.22
N THR A 476 4.90 -29.72 10.94
CA THR A 476 5.99 -29.17 10.10
C THR A 476 6.46 -27.80 10.59
N ILE A 477 5.52 -26.94 11.00
CA ILE A 477 5.82 -25.60 11.53
C ILE A 477 6.13 -25.63 13.04
N ARG A 478 6.17 -26.82 13.65
CA ARG A 478 6.54 -27.06 15.07
C ARG A 478 5.64 -26.33 16.06
N LEU A 479 4.33 -26.37 15.80
CA LEU A 479 3.30 -25.82 16.71
C LEU A 479 2.72 -26.88 17.66
N ILE A 480 3.22 -28.12 17.59
CA ILE A 480 2.89 -29.24 18.49
C ILE A 480 4.17 -29.99 18.86
#